data_AF-A0A402B4S8-F1
#
_entry.id   AF-A0A402B4S8-F1
#
_cell.length_a   1.000
_cell.length_b   1.000
_cell.length_c   1.000
_cell.angle_alpha   90.00
_cell.angle_beta   90.00
_cell.angle_gamma   90.00
#
_symmetry.space_group_name_H-M   'P 1'
#
loop_
_entity.id
_entity.type
_entity.pdbx_description
1 polymer ?
#
loop_
_entity_poly.entity_id
_entity_poly.type
_entity_poly.pdbx_seq_one_letter_code
_entity_poly.pdbx_strand_id
1 'polypeptide(L)'
;MTDGKSSQETRQEQIKRLRQQYGEFYKSFIKILASYDPLGLVSSGAPDNEYDIEVDAVLLRMKEAKSVDMLSTIIYEEFVRCFSLPPTHPKAPYNTIAASVWDTYQRWLQEQS
;
A
#
# COMPACT_ATOMS: atom_id res chain seq x y z
N MET A 1 -17.22 26.09 -31.43
CA MET A 1 -17.84 25.29 -30.34
C MET A 1 -17.43 23.85 -30.57
N THR A 2 -16.43 23.38 -29.84
CA THR A 2 -16.02 21.97 -29.83
C THR A 2 -16.05 21.53 -28.38
N ASP A 3 -16.99 20.64 -28.07
CA ASP A 3 -17.13 19.91 -26.82
C ASP A 3 -15.82 19.19 -26.46
N GLY A 4 -15.08 19.73 -25.48
CA GLY A 4 -13.98 19.04 -24.81
C GLY A 4 -14.48 18.36 -23.53
N LYS A 5 -15.11 17.19 -23.63
CA LYS A 5 -15.54 16.41 -22.47
C LYS A 5 -14.38 15.57 -21.90
N SER A 6 -13.88 16.03 -20.74
CA SER A 6 -13.36 15.34 -19.54
C SER A 6 -12.47 14.10 -19.65
N SER A 7 -11.32 14.10 -18.96
CA SER A 7 -10.68 12.90 -18.39
C SER A 7 -9.72 13.26 -17.26
N GLN A 8 -10.22 13.87 -16.18
CA GLN A 8 -9.58 13.69 -14.88
C GLN A 8 -10.31 12.56 -14.18
N GLU A 9 -9.70 11.38 -14.12
CA GLU A 9 -10.21 10.32 -13.24
C GLU A 9 -10.19 10.84 -11.82
N THR A 10 -11.31 10.69 -11.13
CA THR A 10 -11.36 11.04 -9.72
C THR A 10 -10.47 10.09 -8.93
N ARG A 11 -9.88 10.56 -7.83
CA ARG A 11 -9.06 9.73 -6.94
C ARG A 11 -9.80 8.44 -6.51
N GLN A 12 -11.12 8.52 -6.34
CA GLN A 12 -11.95 7.37 -5.97
C GLN A 12 -12.03 6.32 -7.09
N GLU A 13 -12.18 6.74 -8.35
CA GLU A 13 -12.18 5.82 -9.50
C GLU A 13 -10.83 5.15 -9.69
N GLN A 14 -9.74 5.92 -9.52
CA GLN A 14 -8.38 5.39 -9.58
C GLN A 14 -8.14 4.33 -8.50
N ILE A 15 -8.50 4.62 -7.24
CA ILE A 15 -8.38 3.66 -6.13
C ILE A 15 -9.21 2.42 -6.40
N LYS A 16 -10.46 2.57 -6.86
CA LYS A 16 -11.33 1.43 -7.18
C LYS A 16 -10.70 0.52 -8.23
N ARG A 17 -10.14 1.09 -9.29
CA ARG A 17 -9.43 0.33 -10.34
C ARG A 17 -8.19 -0.35 -9.79
N LEU A 18 -7.45 0.31 -8.91
CA LEU A 18 -6.28 -0.25 -8.25
C LEU A 18 -6.64 -1.47 -7.39
N ARG A 19 -7.67 -1.34 -6.54
CA ARG A 19 -8.16 -2.44 -5.71
C ARG A 19 -8.62 -3.63 -6.58
N GLN A 20 -9.27 -3.35 -7.71
CA GLN A 20 -9.66 -4.38 -8.68
C GLN A 20 -8.46 -5.03 -9.37
N GLN A 21 -7.47 -4.24 -9.80
CA GLN A 21 -6.27 -4.70 -10.48
C GLN A 21 -5.44 -5.63 -9.57
N TYR A 22 -5.24 -5.24 -8.32
CA TYR A 22 -4.41 -5.99 -7.38
C TYR A 22 -5.16 -7.11 -6.66
N GLY A 23 -6.50 -7.07 -6.57
CA GLY A 23 -7.35 -8.19 -6.18
C GLY A 23 -6.90 -8.89 -4.89
N GLU A 24 -6.46 -10.15 -5.01
CA GLU A 24 -5.98 -10.95 -3.86
C GLU A 24 -4.69 -10.42 -3.23
N PHE A 25 -3.82 -9.77 -4.01
CA PHE A 25 -2.64 -9.11 -3.45
C PHE A 25 -3.03 -7.94 -2.54
N TYR A 26 -4.05 -7.15 -2.93
CA TYR A 26 -4.59 -6.07 -2.10
C TYR A 26 -5.02 -6.58 -0.71
N LYS A 27 -5.82 -7.65 -0.68
CA LYS A 27 -6.30 -8.27 0.56
C LYS A 27 -5.15 -8.84 1.39
N SER A 28 -4.16 -9.46 0.75
CA SER A 28 -3.01 -10.03 1.43
C SER A 28 -2.12 -8.94 2.04
N PHE A 29 -1.95 -7.81 1.36
CA PHE A 29 -1.20 -6.67 1.88
C PHE A 29 -1.87 -6.09 3.13
N ILE A 30 -3.19 -5.88 3.13
CA ILE A 30 -3.91 -5.44 4.33
C ILE A 30 -3.67 -6.40 5.50
N LYS A 31 -3.81 -7.72 5.27
CA LYS A 31 -3.57 -8.73 6.31
C LYS A 31 -2.14 -8.70 6.84
N ILE A 32 -1.16 -8.50 5.99
CA ILE A 32 0.24 -8.35 6.41
C ILE A 32 0.37 -7.13 7.33
N LEU A 33 -0.13 -5.96 6.93
CA LEU A 33 -0.07 -4.76 7.76
C LEU A 33 -0.81 -4.92 9.09
N ALA A 34 -2.01 -5.50 9.09
CA ALA A 34 -2.78 -5.78 10.30
C ALA A 34 -2.05 -6.76 11.23
N SER A 35 -1.31 -7.72 10.69
CA SER A 35 -0.55 -8.70 11.48
C SER A 35 0.71 -8.11 12.10
N TYR A 36 1.42 -7.23 11.39
CA TYR A 36 2.60 -6.55 11.92
C TYR A 36 2.26 -5.35 12.80
N ASP A 37 1.10 -4.73 12.57
CA ASP A 37 0.53 -3.59 13.30
C ASP A 37 1.55 -2.50 13.66
N PRO A 38 2.23 -1.89 12.66
CA PRO A 38 3.39 -1.02 12.89
C PRO A 38 3.08 0.22 13.73
N LEU A 39 1.80 0.58 13.87
CA LEU A 39 1.34 1.73 14.66
C LEU A 39 0.45 1.34 15.84
N GLY A 40 0.24 0.04 16.10
CA GLY A 40 -0.57 -0.41 17.22
C GLY A 40 -2.07 -0.14 17.06
N LEU A 41 -2.58 0.08 15.84
CA LEU A 41 -3.99 0.46 15.62
C LEU A 41 -4.89 -0.75 15.82
N VAL A 42 -4.54 -1.88 15.20
CA VAL A 42 -5.34 -3.11 15.28
C VAL A 42 -5.32 -3.66 16.70
N SER A 43 -4.16 -3.71 17.34
CA SER A 43 -4.02 -4.10 18.75
C SER A 43 -4.76 -3.17 19.72
N SER A 44 -5.02 -1.92 19.33
CA SER A 44 -5.84 -0.97 20.09
C SER A 44 -7.35 -1.10 19.83
N GLY A 45 -7.77 -2.07 19.01
CA GLY A 45 -9.18 -2.36 18.71
C GLY A 45 -9.72 -1.70 17.44
N ALA A 46 -8.86 -1.08 16.63
CA ALA A 46 -9.26 -0.66 15.28
C ALA A 46 -9.52 -1.90 14.39
N PRO A 47 -10.37 -1.80 13.37
CA PRO A 47 -10.63 -2.91 12.45
C PRO A 47 -9.42 -3.19 11.54
N ASP A 48 -9.31 -4.40 11.00
CA ASP A 48 -8.18 -4.81 10.14
C ASP A 48 -8.00 -3.95 8.88
N ASN A 49 -9.06 -3.29 8.41
CA ASN A 49 -9.04 -2.40 7.25
C ASN A 49 -8.63 -0.96 7.57
N GLU A 50 -8.12 -0.69 8.78
CA GLU A 50 -7.63 0.63 9.18
C GLU A 50 -6.49 1.14 8.28
N TYR A 51 -5.72 0.21 7.69
CA TYR A 51 -4.59 0.53 6.81
C TYR A 51 -4.95 0.68 5.31
N ASP A 52 -6.25 0.69 4.96
CA ASP A 52 -6.72 0.77 3.56
C ASP A 52 -6.12 1.97 2.81
N ILE A 53 -6.01 3.12 3.49
CA ILE A 53 -5.54 4.38 2.89
C ILE A 53 -4.06 4.29 2.54
N GLU A 54 -3.25 3.70 3.42
CA GLU A 54 -1.82 3.51 3.21
C GLU A 54 -1.55 2.45 2.15
N VAL A 55 -2.32 1.36 2.15
CA VAL A 55 -2.24 0.34 1.10
C VAL A 55 -2.54 0.96 -0.26
N ASP A 56 -3.63 1.73 -0.38
CA ASP A 56 -3.96 2.43 -1.62
C ASP A 56 -2.81 3.36 -2.08
N ALA A 57 -2.21 4.09 -1.14
CA ALA A 57 -1.11 5.00 -1.41
C ALA A 57 0.16 4.29 -1.87
N VAL A 58 0.54 3.19 -1.21
CA VAL A 58 1.69 2.37 -1.61
C VAL A 58 1.44 1.75 -2.99
N LEU A 59 0.24 1.25 -3.25
CA LEU A 59 -0.05 0.58 -4.51
C LEU A 59 -0.01 1.52 -5.71
N LEU A 60 -0.33 2.81 -5.54
CA LEU A 60 -0.14 3.84 -6.57
C LEU A 60 1.34 3.94 -7.02
N ARG A 61 2.27 3.66 -6.11
CA ARG A 61 3.71 3.69 -6.31
C ARG A 61 4.33 2.31 -6.52
N MET A 62 3.54 1.23 -6.49
CA MET A 62 4.07 -0.14 -6.55
C MET A 62 4.93 -0.41 -7.80
N LYS A 63 4.58 0.21 -8.94
CA LYS A 63 5.35 0.13 -10.19
C LYS A 63 6.77 0.71 -10.09
N GLU A 64 7.03 1.56 -9.10
CA GLU A 64 8.35 2.12 -8.82
C GLU A 64 9.24 1.12 -8.08
N ALA A 65 8.64 0.20 -7.32
CA ALA A 65 9.35 -0.80 -6.54
C ALA A 65 9.97 -1.88 -7.43
N LYS A 66 11.30 -1.85 -7.56
CA LYS A 66 12.09 -2.86 -8.30
C LYS A 66 12.85 -3.82 -7.38
N SER A 67 12.80 -3.58 -6.08
CA SER A 67 13.41 -4.40 -5.04
C SER A 67 12.65 -4.26 -3.73
N VAL A 68 12.89 -5.19 -2.81
CA VAL A 68 12.37 -5.14 -1.44
C VAL A 68 12.79 -3.86 -0.70
N ASP A 69 14.00 -3.35 -0.93
CA ASP A 69 14.50 -2.13 -0.28
C ASP A 69 13.78 -0.87 -0.79
N MET A 70 13.47 -0.84 -2.10
CA MET A 70 12.65 0.22 -2.68
C MET A 70 11.23 0.16 -2.13
N LEU A 71 10.64 -1.03 -2.05
CA LEU A 71 9.32 -1.20 -1.46
C LEU A 71 9.30 -0.77 0.02
N SER A 72 10.31 -1.14 0.82
CA SER A 72 10.44 -0.68 2.21
C SER A 72 10.46 0.84 2.30
N THR A 73 11.19 1.49 1.39
CA THR A 73 11.25 2.95 1.34
C THR A 73 9.89 3.57 0.99
N ILE A 74 9.19 3.04 -0.01
CA ILE A 74 7.85 3.51 -0.39
C ILE A 74 6.87 3.32 0.77
N ILE A 75 6.82 2.14 1.40
CA ILE A 75 5.91 1.89 2.52
C ILE A 75 6.20 2.87 3.67
N TYR A 76 7.46 3.05 4.04
CA TYR A 76 7.84 4.00 5.09
C TYR A 76 7.39 5.44 4.75
N GLU A 77 7.67 5.91 3.53
CA GLU A 77 7.30 7.25 3.08
C GLU A 77 5.79 7.47 3.11
N GLU A 78 5.01 6.50 2.62
CA GLU A 78 3.55 6.61 2.61
C GLU A 78 2.97 6.58 4.03
N PHE A 79 3.53 5.78 4.94
CA PHE A 79 3.11 5.80 6.35
C PHE A 79 3.42 7.13 7.03
N VAL A 80 4.64 7.65 6.85
CA VAL A 80 5.02 8.97 7.37
C VAL A 80 4.09 10.05 6.84
N ARG A 81 3.75 10.00 5.55
CA ARG A 81 2.86 10.97 4.91
C ARG A 81 1.40 10.83 5.38
N CYS A 82 0.86 9.61 5.44
CA CYS A 82 -0.56 9.40 5.76
C CYS A 82 -0.86 9.68 7.23
N PHE A 83 0.04 9.28 8.13
CA PHE A 83 -0.11 9.49 9.57
C PHE A 83 0.59 10.74 10.11
N SER A 84 1.21 11.54 9.24
CA SER A 84 2.00 12.72 9.64
C SER A 84 3.04 12.41 10.73
N LEU A 85 3.73 11.27 10.58
CA LEU A 85 4.69 10.80 11.58
C LEU A 85 5.94 11.69 11.59
N PRO A 86 6.60 11.84 12.75
CA PRO A 86 7.80 12.64 12.84
C PRO A 86 8.98 11.99 12.09
N PRO A 87 10.00 12.76 11.67
CA PRO A 87 11.22 12.20 11.04
C PRO A 87 11.99 11.22 11.92
N THR A 88 11.73 11.22 13.23
CA THR A 88 12.31 10.28 14.20
C THR A 88 11.62 8.92 14.22
N HIS A 89 10.53 8.75 13.46
CA HIS A 89 9.81 7.48 13.38
C HIS A 89 10.72 6.38 12.81
N PRO A 90 10.85 5.22 13.47
CA PRO A 90 11.80 4.20 13.03
C PRO A 90 11.39 3.57 11.70
N LYS A 91 12.33 3.51 10.76
CA LYS A 91 12.16 2.79 9.48
C LYS A 91 12.26 1.26 9.63
N ALA A 92 12.97 0.77 10.65
CA ALA A 92 13.30 -0.65 10.78
C ALA A 92 12.11 -1.62 10.70
N PRO A 93 10.94 -1.37 11.33
CA PRO A 93 9.78 -2.26 11.21
C PRO A 93 9.30 -2.47 9.77
N TYR A 94 9.44 -1.44 8.92
CA TYR A 94 8.97 -1.48 7.53
C TYR A 94 9.82 -2.39 6.63
N ASN A 95 11.06 -2.71 7.02
CA ASN A 95 11.89 -3.67 6.28
C ASN A 95 11.26 -5.07 6.28
N THR A 96 10.82 -5.54 7.46
CA THR A 96 10.21 -6.86 7.62
C THR A 96 8.85 -6.94 6.94
N ILE A 97 8.06 -5.86 7.07
CA ILE A 97 6.78 -5.70 6.36
C ILE A 97 7.02 -5.78 4.85
N ALA A 98 7.96 -4.98 4.32
CA ALA A 98 8.27 -4.96 2.90
C ALA A 98 8.75 -6.31 2.37
N ALA A 99 9.54 -7.06 3.14
CA ALA A 99 9.95 -8.41 2.75
C ALA A 99 8.74 -9.35 2.57
N SER A 100 7.80 -9.32 3.52
CA SER A 100 6.57 -10.13 3.46
C SER A 100 5.67 -9.73 2.28
N VAL A 101 5.52 -8.42 2.07
CA VAL A 101 4.74 -7.86 0.95
C VAL A 101 5.40 -8.17 -0.38
N TRP A 102 6.73 -8.05 -0.49
CA TRP A 102 7.47 -8.32 -1.72
C TRP A 102 7.37 -9.78 -2.13
N ASP A 103 7.57 -10.72 -1.20
CA ASP A 103 7.39 -12.15 -1.46
C ASP A 103 5.96 -12.48 -1.92
N THR A 104 4.95 -11.92 -1.25
CA THR A 104 3.55 -12.07 -1.67
C THR A 104 3.30 -11.49 -3.06
N TYR A 105 3.89 -10.33 -3.37
CA TYR A 105 3.78 -9.68 -4.67
C TYR A 105 4.43 -10.50 -5.79
N GLN A 106 5.61 -11.07 -5.56
CA GLN A 106 6.29 -11.91 -6.55
C GLN A 106 5.50 -13.18 -6.87
N ARG A 107 4.90 -13.83 -5.86
CA ARG A 107 4.02 -14.99 -6.07
C ARG A 107 2.79 -14.61 -6.87
N TRP A 108 2.14 -13.50 -6.50
CA TRP A 108 1.00 -12.99 -7.24
C TRP A 108 1.36 -12.69 -8.71
N LEU A 109 2.52 -12.09 -9.00
CA LEU A 109 2.96 -11.87 -10.38
C LEU A 109 3.15 -13.18 -11.17
N GLN A 110 3.67 -14.22 -10.52
CA GLN A 110 3.85 -15.54 -11.14
C GLN A 110 2.51 -16.22 -11.46
N GLU A 111 1.50 -16.06 -10.60
CA GLU A 111 0.16 -16.62 -10.79
C GLU A 111 -0.62 -15.94 -11.93
N GLN A 112 -0.21 -14.73 -12.32
CA GLN A 112 -0.84 -13.93 -13.37
C GLN A 112 -0.18 -14.12 -14.75
N SER A 113 0.91 -14.90 -14.82
CA SER A 113 1.70 -15.18 -16.03
C SER A 113 1.23 -16.47 -16.71
#